data_AF-B4D491-F1
#
_entry.id   AF-B4D491-F1
#
_cell.length_a   1.000
_cell.length_b   1.000
_cell.length_c   1.000
_cell.angle_alpha   90.00
_cell.angle_beta   90.00
_cell.angle_gamma   90.00
#
_symmetry.space_group_name_H-M   'P 1'
#
loop_
_entity.id
_entity.type
_entity.pdbx_description
1 polymer ?
#
loop_
_entity_poly.entity_id
_entity_poly.type
_entity_poly.pdbx_seq_one_letter_code
_entity_poly.pdbx_strand_id
1 'polypeptide(L)'
;MKALPRRQFLQTAASAAVGVTLASAVRGEETPPPAQETSSSFSFPLLGDLHFDKLEHHDMEWLDRNKKGDLGQIKNYSRITAEIMPKLFGAVRETVADLNRDAATRVPFVLQVGDLVEGLCGSEERAVRQNQEALDFVRGAQLGVPFVFAKGNHDVTGDGAPEAFAEVCHRFLGEQAVNFTGDGKPKTAANYTIEHGSALFCFFDAYDTQSLASLEAALAKRTARHCFVIIHPPVVPYGARATWNIYGAARDKAKREKLLEMLGRQNAFVLGGHIHRFNTLTRTTAGGGRFVQLAVSSVINAAGTKAKDALSGVGDYNGDQVRVEPAFSPDTEAARRAVYDEERPLVTSFEYADLPGHAVVDVTTARVTARIYAGASRELWRAVDLTALMG
;
A
#
# COMPACT_ATOMS: atom_id res chain seq x y z
N MET A 1 41.26 11.40 70.66
CA MET A 1 41.47 11.34 69.20
C MET A 1 41.24 12.76 68.68
N LYS A 2 42.27 13.60 68.52
CA LYS A 2 43.26 13.71 67.42
C LYS A 2 42.63 14.04 66.05
N ALA A 3 43.19 15.06 65.40
CA ALA A 3 42.65 15.79 64.26
C ALA A 3 43.24 15.39 62.89
N LEU A 4 42.67 15.98 61.83
CA LEU A 4 43.16 16.18 60.44
C LEU A 4 44.69 16.42 60.32
N PRO A 5 45.38 16.11 59.18
CA PRO A 5 45.28 16.95 57.97
C PRO A 5 45.67 16.41 56.56
N ARG A 6 45.30 17.22 55.55
CA ARG A 6 45.89 17.50 54.20
C ARG A 6 47.11 16.72 53.68
N ARG A 7 47.04 16.38 52.37
CA ARG A 7 48.03 16.61 51.28
C ARG A 7 47.34 16.28 49.93
N GLN A 8 47.61 16.85 48.75
CA GLN A 8 48.35 18.04 48.23
C GLN A 8 47.96 18.10 46.71
N PHE A 9 47.86 19.21 45.96
CA PHE A 9 48.93 20.14 45.55
C PHE A 9 48.31 21.39 44.83
N LEU A 10 48.60 22.58 45.35
CA LEU A 10 49.07 23.82 44.67
C LEU A 10 48.54 24.18 43.25
N GLN A 11 47.78 25.26 43.08
CA GLN A 11 48.20 26.69 42.96
C GLN A 11 48.85 27.10 41.63
N THR A 12 48.28 28.09 40.94
CA THR A 12 48.91 29.40 40.59
C THR A 12 47.79 30.42 40.26
N ALA A 13 48.00 31.72 40.56
CA ALA A 13 47.12 32.84 40.17
C ALA A 13 47.41 33.29 38.71
N ALA A 14 46.88 34.34 38.09
CA ALA A 14 45.95 35.44 38.44
C ALA A 14 45.22 35.83 37.11
N SER A 15 44.36 36.84 36.95
CA SER A 15 43.92 37.98 37.78
C SER A 15 42.43 38.26 37.52
N ALA A 16 41.81 39.16 38.30
CA ALA A 16 40.50 39.73 37.97
C ALA A 16 40.63 41.08 37.24
N ALA A 17 39.77 41.31 36.25
CA ALA A 17 39.34 42.65 35.83
C ALA A 17 37.84 42.59 35.51
N VAL A 18 37.08 43.57 36.00
CA VAL A 18 35.62 43.50 36.12
C VAL A 18 34.94 44.04 34.85
N GLY A 19 33.91 43.32 34.38
CA GLY A 19 32.97 43.77 33.35
C GLY A 19 31.60 43.14 33.59
N VAL A 20 30.82 43.71 34.53
CA VAL A 20 29.47 43.22 34.84
C VAL A 20 28.48 43.66 33.78
N THR A 21 27.86 42.71 33.08
CA THR A 21 26.50 42.84 32.58
C THR A 21 25.71 41.60 32.96
N LEU A 22 24.74 41.78 33.85
CA LEU A 22 23.72 40.77 34.16
C LEU A 22 22.76 40.67 32.96
N ALA A 23 22.89 39.60 32.18
CA ALA A 23 21.89 39.17 31.22
C ALA A 23 21.43 37.76 31.59
N SER A 24 20.12 37.59 31.76
CA SER A 24 19.51 36.36 32.29
C SER A 24 19.80 35.16 31.39
N ALA A 25 20.37 34.11 31.96
CA ALA A 25 20.57 32.83 31.29
C ALA A 25 19.23 32.09 31.14
N VAL A 26 18.43 32.47 30.15
CA VAL A 26 17.44 31.56 29.56
C VAL A 26 18.24 30.46 28.86
N ARG A 27 18.15 29.23 29.37
CA ARG A 27 18.59 28.06 28.61
C ARG A 27 17.63 27.91 27.43
N GLY A 28 18.02 28.44 26.28
CA GLY A 28 17.42 28.02 25.03
C GLY A 28 17.71 26.53 24.85
N GLU A 29 16.67 25.73 24.61
CA GLU A 29 16.86 24.40 24.06
C GLU A 29 17.49 24.58 22.69
N GLU A 30 18.71 24.07 22.50
CA GLU A 30 19.33 24.02 21.18
C GLU A 30 18.45 23.14 20.30
N THR A 31 17.75 23.77 19.35
CA THR A 31 16.98 23.06 18.34
C THR A 31 17.93 22.08 17.65
N PRO A 32 17.61 20.77 17.59
CA PRO A 32 18.47 19.84 16.87
C PRO A 32 18.62 20.34 15.43
N PRO A 33 19.82 20.21 14.82
CA PRO A 33 20.04 20.67 13.47
C PRO A 33 19.00 20.00 12.55
N PRO A 34 18.42 20.72 11.58
CA PRO A 34 17.46 20.13 10.66
C PRO A 34 18.10 18.89 10.02
N ALA A 35 17.38 17.78 10.05
CA ALA A 35 17.81 16.56 9.37
C ALA A 35 18.19 16.92 7.93
N GLN A 36 19.33 16.43 7.45
CA GLN A 36 19.77 16.68 6.08
C GLN A 36 18.64 16.31 5.12
N GLU A 37 18.10 17.31 4.42
CA GLU A 37 17.07 17.07 3.41
C GLU A 37 17.69 16.23 2.27
N THR A 38 17.46 14.93 2.30
CA THR A 38 17.59 14.03 1.14
C THR A 38 16.42 14.28 0.20
N SER A 39 16.36 15.50 -0.34
CA SER A 39 15.27 16.10 -1.11
C SER A 39 15.17 15.59 -2.56
N SER A 40 15.30 14.27 -2.76
CA SER A 40 14.95 13.65 -4.04
C SER A 40 13.43 13.46 -4.12
N SER A 41 12.79 14.27 -4.97
CA SER A 41 11.48 13.90 -5.52
C SER A 41 11.64 12.64 -6.36
N PHE A 42 10.62 11.80 -6.42
CA PHE A 42 10.65 10.51 -7.11
C PHE A 42 9.25 10.13 -7.61
N SER A 43 9.19 9.18 -8.54
CA SER A 43 7.93 8.61 -9.03
C SER A 43 7.96 7.09 -8.89
N PHE A 44 6.81 6.44 -8.68
CA PHE A 44 6.72 4.98 -8.71
C PHE A 44 5.47 4.50 -9.45
N PRO A 45 5.59 3.52 -10.36
CA PRO A 45 4.42 2.80 -10.86
C PRO A 45 3.72 2.02 -9.74
N LEU A 46 2.40 2.10 -9.73
CA LEU A 46 1.50 1.45 -8.79
C LEU A 46 0.58 0.50 -9.56
N LEU A 47 0.65 -0.79 -9.24
CA LEU A 47 -0.14 -1.86 -9.81
C LEU A 47 -1.22 -2.32 -8.83
N GLY A 48 -2.41 -2.57 -9.38
CA GLY A 48 -3.52 -3.20 -8.68
C GLY A 48 -3.38 -4.72 -8.62
N ASP A 49 -4.50 -5.38 -8.37
CA ASP A 49 -4.65 -6.85 -8.44
C ASP A 49 -4.20 -7.35 -9.82
N LEU A 50 -3.29 -8.32 -9.86
CA LEU A 50 -2.75 -8.90 -11.09
C LEU A 50 -3.35 -10.25 -11.41
N HIS A 51 -3.61 -11.08 -10.38
CA HIS A 51 -4.09 -12.45 -10.53
C HIS A 51 -3.32 -13.25 -11.58
N PHE A 52 -1.99 -13.28 -11.43
CA PHE A 52 -1.15 -14.13 -12.27
C PHE A 52 -1.57 -15.59 -12.11
N ASP A 53 -1.82 -16.23 -13.24
CA ASP A 53 -2.43 -17.54 -13.27
C ASP A 53 -2.12 -18.33 -14.56
N LYS A 54 -2.14 -19.65 -14.46
CA LYS A 54 -2.14 -20.60 -15.59
C LYS A 54 -2.90 -21.86 -15.21
N LEU A 55 -3.64 -22.43 -16.16
CA LEU A 55 -4.42 -23.66 -15.95
C LEU A 55 -3.57 -24.83 -15.44
N GLU A 56 -2.29 -24.90 -15.82
CA GLU A 56 -1.36 -25.94 -15.37
C GLU A 56 -0.99 -25.84 -13.87
N HIS A 57 -1.29 -24.72 -13.21
CA HIS A 57 -1.11 -24.57 -11.77
C HIS A 57 -2.19 -25.33 -11.00
N HIS A 58 -3.41 -25.45 -11.51
CA HIS A 58 -4.52 -26.05 -10.76
C HIS A 58 -4.61 -27.58 -10.84
N ASP A 59 -5.01 -28.21 -9.74
CA ASP A 59 -5.71 -29.49 -9.77
C ASP A 59 -7.16 -29.25 -10.22
N MET A 60 -7.45 -29.59 -11.48
CA MET A 60 -8.76 -29.37 -12.10
C MET A 60 -9.87 -30.26 -11.49
N GLU A 61 -9.54 -31.42 -10.92
CA GLU A 61 -10.51 -32.29 -10.26
C GLU A 61 -10.84 -31.79 -8.85
N TRP A 62 -9.84 -31.28 -8.12
CA TRP A 62 -10.06 -30.55 -6.87
C TRP A 62 -10.90 -29.29 -7.13
N LEU A 63 -10.61 -28.56 -8.20
CA LEU A 63 -11.28 -27.30 -8.54
C LEU A 63 -12.76 -27.52 -8.90
N ASP A 64 -13.10 -28.49 -9.77
CA ASP A 64 -14.51 -28.76 -10.11
C ASP A 64 -15.33 -29.26 -8.90
N ARG A 65 -14.70 -29.97 -7.95
CA ARG A 65 -15.35 -30.47 -6.73
C ARG A 65 -15.55 -29.41 -5.66
N ASN A 66 -14.54 -28.57 -5.40
CA ASN A 66 -14.52 -27.66 -4.25
C ASN A 66 -14.79 -26.19 -4.60
N LYS A 67 -14.57 -25.79 -5.87
CA LYS A 67 -14.45 -24.40 -6.34
C LYS A 67 -15.05 -24.19 -7.74
N LYS A 68 -16.12 -24.92 -8.04
CA LYS A 68 -16.75 -24.94 -9.37
C LYS A 68 -17.19 -23.56 -9.88
N GLY A 69 -17.57 -22.66 -8.96
CA GLY A 69 -17.93 -21.27 -9.29
C GLY A 69 -16.74 -20.44 -9.79
N ASP A 70 -15.54 -20.74 -9.32
CA ASP A 70 -14.31 -19.98 -9.58
C ASP A 70 -13.64 -20.40 -10.92
N LEU A 71 -14.03 -21.56 -11.48
CA LEU A 71 -13.48 -22.09 -12.75
C LEU A 71 -13.61 -21.11 -13.93
N GLY A 72 -14.66 -20.29 -13.96
CA GLY A 72 -14.83 -19.25 -14.98
C GLY A 72 -13.85 -18.08 -14.81
N GLN A 73 -13.53 -17.73 -13.57
CA GLN A 73 -12.57 -16.69 -13.21
C GLN A 73 -11.14 -17.13 -13.55
N ILE A 74 -10.72 -18.31 -13.07
CA ILE A 74 -9.42 -18.93 -13.34
C ILE A 74 -9.14 -19.00 -14.85
N LYS A 75 -10.08 -19.51 -15.66
CA LYS A 75 -9.93 -19.53 -17.13
C LYS A 75 -9.71 -18.15 -17.74
N ASN A 76 -10.33 -17.11 -17.18
CA ASN A 76 -10.14 -15.74 -17.65
C ASN A 76 -8.82 -15.14 -17.17
N TYR A 77 -8.38 -15.40 -15.94
CA TYR A 77 -7.12 -14.88 -15.40
C TYR A 77 -5.89 -15.56 -16.01
N SER A 78 -5.95 -16.88 -16.24
CA SER A 78 -5.01 -17.61 -17.11
C SER A 78 -4.86 -16.95 -18.49
N ARG A 79 -5.99 -16.55 -19.12
CA ARG A 79 -5.98 -15.83 -20.40
C ARG A 79 -5.38 -14.42 -20.29
N ILE A 80 -5.76 -13.63 -19.28
CA ILE A 80 -5.20 -12.29 -19.03
C ILE A 80 -3.68 -12.37 -18.83
N THR A 81 -3.21 -13.37 -18.07
CA THR A 81 -1.79 -13.63 -17.83
C THR A 81 -1.03 -13.90 -19.12
N ALA A 82 -1.60 -14.70 -20.04
CA ALA A 82 -0.98 -14.97 -21.34
C ALA A 82 -1.04 -13.78 -22.32
N GLU A 83 -2.18 -13.07 -22.39
CA GLU A 83 -2.48 -12.13 -23.49
C GLU A 83 -2.24 -10.65 -23.16
N ILE A 84 -2.39 -10.25 -21.90
CA ILE A 84 -2.50 -8.85 -21.47
C ILE A 84 -1.39 -8.45 -20.49
N MET A 85 -1.06 -9.30 -19.52
CA MET A 85 -0.04 -9.00 -18.52
C MET A 85 1.35 -8.66 -19.12
N PRO A 86 1.82 -9.32 -20.21
CA PRO A 86 3.06 -8.92 -20.88
C PRO A 86 3.02 -7.49 -21.46
N LYS A 87 1.84 -7.03 -21.90
CA LYS A 87 1.65 -5.67 -22.43
C LYS A 87 1.66 -4.64 -21.31
N LEU A 88 0.99 -4.93 -20.20
CA LEU A 88 1.03 -4.10 -18.98
C LEU A 88 2.46 -3.94 -18.49
N PHE A 89 3.20 -5.03 -18.29
CA PHE A 89 4.59 -4.96 -17.84
C PHE A 89 5.53 -4.30 -18.86
N GLY A 90 5.25 -4.42 -20.16
CA GLY A 90 5.91 -3.62 -21.20
C GLY A 90 5.70 -2.12 -21.03
N ALA A 91 4.45 -1.68 -20.86
CA ALA A 91 4.11 -0.27 -20.61
C ALA A 91 4.70 0.26 -19.28
N VAL A 92 4.72 -0.57 -18.22
CA VAL A 92 5.38 -0.24 -16.95
C VAL A 92 6.89 -0.08 -17.14
N ARG A 93 7.56 -1.01 -17.83
CA ARG A 93 9.00 -0.92 -18.12
C ARG A 93 9.35 0.34 -18.92
N GLU A 94 8.57 0.66 -19.96
CA GLU A 94 8.74 1.91 -20.73
C GLU A 94 8.55 3.13 -19.84
N THR A 95 7.55 3.11 -18.95
CA THR A 95 7.30 4.19 -17.98
C THR A 95 8.47 4.36 -17.01
N VAL A 96 9.03 3.26 -16.48
CA VAL A 96 10.22 3.29 -15.62
C VAL A 96 11.42 3.85 -16.38
N ALA A 97 11.65 3.41 -17.62
CA ALA A 97 12.76 3.88 -18.45
C ALA A 97 12.64 5.38 -18.80
N ASP A 98 11.42 5.88 -19.02
CA ASP A 98 11.16 7.29 -19.33
C ASP A 98 11.30 8.19 -18.09
N LEU A 99 10.77 7.77 -16.95
CA LEU A 99 10.91 8.48 -15.67
C LEU A 99 12.36 8.52 -15.18
N ASN A 100 13.13 7.44 -15.39
CA ASN A 100 14.54 7.38 -15.01
C ASN A 100 15.49 8.29 -15.81
N ARG A 101 14.99 9.02 -16.82
CA ARG A 101 15.77 10.02 -17.57
C ARG A 101 15.95 11.33 -16.80
N ASP A 102 15.09 11.60 -15.82
CA ASP A 102 15.17 12.78 -14.95
C ASP A 102 15.45 12.33 -13.50
N ALA A 103 16.31 13.07 -12.80
CA ALA A 103 16.61 12.83 -11.40
C ALA A 103 15.40 13.11 -10.48
N ALA A 104 14.51 14.04 -10.88
CA ALA A 104 13.34 14.44 -10.09
C ALA A 104 12.16 13.46 -10.15
N THR A 105 12.18 12.50 -11.07
CA THR A 105 11.14 11.47 -11.25
C THR A 105 11.71 10.05 -11.25
N ARG A 106 13.00 9.88 -10.93
CA ARG A 106 13.68 8.58 -10.86
C ARG A 106 12.85 7.59 -10.03
N VAL A 107 12.73 6.37 -10.54
CA VAL A 107 11.93 5.30 -9.97
C VAL A 107 12.75 4.45 -9.01
N PRO A 108 12.39 4.40 -7.71
CA PRO A 108 13.07 3.55 -6.73
C PRO A 108 12.52 2.11 -6.71
N PHE A 109 11.28 1.89 -7.17
CA PHE A 109 10.60 0.59 -7.23
C PHE A 109 9.33 0.65 -8.08
N VAL A 110 8.79 -0.51 -8.44
CA VAL A 110 7.38 -0.71 -8.79
C VAL A 110 6.66 -1.31 -7.58
N LEU A 111 5.47 -0.79 -7.26
CA LEU A 111 4.67 -1.21 -6.11
C LEU A 111 3.41 -1.94 -6.57
N GLN A 112 3.09 -3.09 -5.97
CA GLN A 112 1.87 -3.84 -6.22
C GLN A 112 1.08 -4.06 -4.91
N VAL A 113 -0.25 -3.97 -4.98
CA VAL A 113 -1.13 -3.84 -3.79
C VAL A 113 -1.80 -5.15 -3.33
N GLY A 114 -1.22 -6.32 -3.60
CA GLY A 114 -1.75 -7.64 -3.25
C GLY A 114 -2.65 -8.26 -4.32
N ASP A 115 -2.89 -9.57 -4.21
CA ASP A 115 -3.44 -10.42 -5.27
C ASP A 115 -2.50 -10.41 -6.49
N LEU A 116 -1.25 -10.80 -6.23
CA LEU A 116 -0.23 -11.06 -7.24
C LEU A 116 -0.59 -12.32 -8.04
N VAL A 117 -1.11 -13.35 -7.38
CA VAL A 117 -1.57 -14.62 -7.98
C VAL A 117 -3.05 -14.90 -7.70
N GLU A 118 -3.70 -15.76 -8.48
CA GLU A 118 -5.10 -16.19 -8.27
C GLU A 118 -5.28 -17.21 -7.13
N GLY A 119 -4.23 -17.92 -6.72
CA GLY A 119 -4.31 -18.97 -5.71
C GLY A 119 -5.06 -20.21 -6.21
N LEU A 120 -5.90 -20.80 -5.35
CA LEU A 120 -6.83 -21.90 -5.64
C LEU A 120 -6.21 -23.11 -6.37
N CYS A 121 -4.92 -23.35 -6.13
CA CYS A 121 -4.11 -24.36 -6.82
C CYS A 121 -4.47 -25.83 -6.49
N GLY A 122 -5.06 -26.09 -5.32
CA GLY A 122 -5.45 -27.42 -4.85
C GLY A 122 -4.35 -28.23 -4.15
N SER A 123 -3.11 -27.71 -4.09
CA SER A 123 -2.05 -28.22 -3.19
C SER A 123 -0.94 -27.18 -2.98
N GLU A 124 -0.16 -27.36 -1.91
CA GLU A 124 1.03 -26.55 -1.58
C GLU A 124 2.05 -26.54 -2.72
N GLU A 125 2.44 -27.71 -3.25
CA GLU A 125 3.37 -27.84 -4.37
C GLU A 125 2.94 -27.01 -5.59
N ARG A 126 1.64 -27.00 -5.87
CA ARG A 126 1.05 -26.25 -6.98
C ARG A 126 1.01 -24.74 -6.70
N ALA A 127 0.72 -24.34 -5.47
CA ALA A 127 0.79 -22.95 -5.05
C ALA A 127 2.24 -22.40 -5.06
N VAL A 128 3.23 -23.21 -4.62
CA VAL A 128 4.66 -22.90 -4.74
C VAL A 128 5.02 -22.66 -6.21
N ARG A 129 4.54 -23.53 -7.11
CA ARG A 129 4.75 -23.37 -8.55
C ARG A 129 4.11 -22.10 -9.12
N GLN A 130 2.87 -21.76 -8.76
CA GLN A 130 2.20 -20.53 -9.22
C GLN A 130 2.97 -19.29 -8.74
N ASN A 131 3.35 -19.23 -7.45
CA ASN A 131 4.15 -18.14 -6.89
C ASN A 131 5.51 -18.01 -7.57
N GLN A 132 6.23 -19.12 -7.79
CA GLN A 132 7.54 -19.11 -8.45
C GLN A 132 7.44 -18.63 -9.89
N GLU A 133 6.48 -19.15 -10.68
CA GLU A 133 6.29 -18.74 -12.07
C GLU A 133 5.80 -17.28 -12.19
N ALA A 134 5.05 -16.76 -11.22
CA ALA A 134 4.65 -15.35 -11.16
C ALA A 134 5.86 -14.42 -10.94
N LEU A 135 6.73 -14.77 -10.00
CA LEU A 135 7.93 -13.99 -9.72
C LEU A 135 8.99 -14.10 -10.83
N ASP A 136 9.07 -15.25 -11.51
CA ASP A 136 9.92 -15.40 -12.69
C ASP A 136 9.39 -14.62 -13.89
N PHE A 137 8.07 -14.46 -14.02
CA PHE A 137 7.48 -13.51 -14.96
C PHE A 137 7.87 -12.05 -14.61
N VAL A 138 7.77 -11.65 -13.33
CA VAL A 138 8.20 -10.31 -12.86
C VAL A 138 9.69 -10.07 -13.13
N ARG A 139 10.57 -11.05 -12.85
CA ARG A 139 12.00 -10.99 -13.19
C ARG A 139 12.22 -10.89 -14.69
N GLY A 140 11.51 -11.72 -15.48
CA GLY A 140 11.58 -11.77 -16.94
C GLY A 140 11.09 -10.49 -17.63
N ALA A 141 10.22 -9.71 -16.99
CA ALA A 141 9.80 -8.41 -17.50
C ALA A 141 10.94 -7.37 -17.55
N GLN A 142 12.00 -7.56 -16.74
CA GLN A 142 13.19 -6.70 -16.69
C GLN A 142 12.85 -5.22 -16.44
N LEU A 143 12.10 -4.95 -15.38
CA LEU A 143 11.68 -3.59 -15.00
C LEU A 143 12.84 -2.64 -14.64
N GLY A 144 14.03 -3.18 -14.35
CA GLY A 144 15.25 -2.40 -14.04
C GLY A 144 15.27 -1.76 -12.65
N VAL A 145 14.21 -1.97 -11.85
CA VAL A 145 14.02 -1.47 -10.48
C VAL A 145 13.42 -2.59 -9.62
N PRO A 146 13.54 -2.53 -8.28
CA PRO A 146 12.88 -3.45 -7.37
C PRO A 146 11.36 -3.55 -7.58
N PHE A 147 10.79 -4.73 -7.34
CA PHE A 147 9.35 -4.96 -7.35
C PHE A 147 8.88 -5.33 -5.94
N VAL A 148 8.09 -4.47 -5.31
CA VAL A 148 7.67 -4.63 -3.91
C VAL A 148 6.15 -4.74 -3.82
N PHE A 149 5.64 -5.58 -2.93
CA PHE A 149 4.20 -5.86 -2.87
C PHE A 149 3.66 -6.10 -1.47
N ALA A 150 2.39 -5.76 -1.27
CA ALA A 150 1.59 -6.24 -0.15
C ALA A 150 0.98 -7.62 -0.47
N LYS A 151 0.53 -8.35 0.54
CA LYS A 151 -0.22 -9.60 0.37
C LYS A 151 -1.71 -9.31 0.24
N GLY A 152 -2.36 -9.93 -0.75
CA GLY A 152 -3.82 -10.01 -0.89
C GLY A 152 -4.39 -11.36 -0.45
N ASN A 153 -5.69 -11.58 -0.63
CA ASN A 153 -6.32 -12.83 -0.19
C ASN A 153 -6.05 -13.98 -1.15
N HIS A 154 -6.03 -13.76 -2.46
CA HIS A 154 -5.77 -14.82 -3.43
C HIS A 154 -4.34 -15.39 -3.29
N ASP A 155 -3.39 -14.53 -2.92
CA ASP A 155 -2.00 -14.90 -2.57
C ASP A 155 -1.90 -15.97 -1.45
N VAL A 156 -2.95 -16.17 -0.66
CA VAL A 156 -3.02 -17.16 0.45
C VAL A 156 -4.31 -17.98 0.45
N THR A 157 -5.08 -17.98 -0.64
CA THR A 157 -6.35 -18.73 -0.74
C THR A 157 -6.14 -20.08 -1.41
N GLY A 158 -6.43 -21.16 -0.68
CA GLY A 158 -6.36 -22.54 -1.17
C GLY A 158 -5.45 -23.41 -0.30
N ASP A 159 -5.53 -24.72 -0.51
CA ASP A 159 -4.81 -25.72 0.29
C ASP A 159 -3.29 -25.53 0.13
N GLY A 160 -2.59 -25.18 1.22
CA GLY A 160 -1.14 -24.93 1.24
C GLY A 160 -0.69 -23.57 0.70
N ALA A 161 -1.60 -22.66 0.34
CA ALA A 161 -1.23 -21.34 -0.19
C ALA A 161 -0.49 -20.43 0.82
N PRO A 162 -0.85 -20.36 2.12
CA PRO A 162 -0.10 -19.59 3.11
C PRO A 162 1.37 -20.03 3.25
N GLU A 163 1.60 -21.35 3.26
CA GLU A 163 2.92 -21.98 3.35
C GLU A 163 3.74 -21.70 2.09
N ALA A 164 3.15 -21.90 0.91
CA ALA A 164 3.75 -21.59 -0.38
C ALA A 164 4.13 -20.12 -0.54
N PHE A 165 3.31 -19.19 -0.04
CA PHE A 165 3.65 -17.76 -0.01
C PHE A 165 4.84 -17.51 0.93
N ALA A 166 4.87 -18.16 2.09
CA ALA A 166 5.93 -17.98 3.07
C ALA A 166 7.28 -18.51 2.58
N GLU A 167 7.30 -19.60 1.82
CA GLU A 167 8.50 -20.14 1.18
C GLU A 167 9.03 -19.21 0.07
N VAL A 168 8.15 -18.84 -0.87
CA VAL A 168 8.55 -18.22 -2.14
C VAL A 168 8.57 -16.69 -2.05
N CYS A 169 7.46 -16.08 -1.63
CA CYS A 169 7.27 -14.63 -1.68
C CYS A 169 8.06 -13.89 -0.60
N HIS A 170 8.17 -14.42 0.62
CA HIS A 170 8.99 -13.78 1.67
C HIS A 170 10.48 -13.75 1.33
N ARG A 171 10.99 -14.79 0.65
CA ARG A 171 12.36 -14.82 0.14
C ARG A 171 12.58 -13.73 -0.90
N PHE A 172 11.70 -13.66 -1.90
CA PHE A 172 11.76 -12.63 -2.93
C PHE A 172 11.70 -11.22 -2.33
N LEU A 173 10.78 -10.94 -1.41
CA LEU A 173 10.71 -9.65 -0.70
C LEU A 173 12.00 -9.33 0.08
N GLY A 174 12.74 -10.34 0.56
CA GLY A 174 14.08 -10.16 1.12
C GLY A 174 15.11 -9.74 0.07
N GLU A 175 15.13 -10.43 -1.08
CA GLU A 175 15.99 -10.10 -2.23
C GLU A 175 15.74 -8.67 -2.74
N GLN A 176 14.47 -8.23 -2.82
CA GLN A 176 14.10 -6.89 -3.26
C GLN A 176 14.45 -5.80 -2.22
N ALA A 177 14.29 -6.12 -0.92
CA ALA A 177 14.52 -5.19 0.17
C ALA A 177 15.98 -4.75 0.35
N VAL A 178 16.96 -5.50 -0.18
CA VAL A 178 18.40 -5.15 -0.20
C VAL A 178 18.62 -3.67 -0.57
N ASN A 179 17.88 -3.20 -1.58
CA ASN A 179 18.00 -1.86 -2.15
C ASN A 179 17.58 -0.72 -1.21
N PHE A 180 16.93 -1.06 -0.09
CA PHE A 180 16.44 -0.11 0.92
C PHE A 180 17.06 -0.36 2.29
N THR A 181 17.21 -1.62 2.71
CA THR A 181 17.70 -1.99 4.03
C THR A 181 19.19 -2.34 4.09
N GLY A 182 19.86 -2.54 2.94
CA GLY A 182 21.24 -3.04 2.88
C GLY A 182 21.44 -4.49 3.34
N ASP A 183 20.42 -5.08 3.95
CA ASP A 183 20.35 -6.48 4.39
C ASP A 183 19.43 -7.29 3.46
N GLY A 184 19.96 -8.36 2.89
CA GLY A 184 19.28 -9.27 1.96
C GLY A 184 18.73 -10.54 2.58
N LYS A 185 18.62 -10.61 3.92
CA LYS A 185 17.91 -11.71 4.57
C LYS A 185 16.49 -11.83 4.03
N PRO A 186 16.00 -13.07 3.79
CA PRO A 186 14.58 -13.34 3.59
C PRO A 186 13.75 -12.62 4.64
N LYS A 187 12.61 -12.05 4.23
CA LYS A 187 11.61 -11.63 5.22
C LYS A 187 11.03 -12.87 5.90
N THR A 188 10.39 -12.69 7.05
CA THR A 188 9.64 -13.74 7.75
C THR A 188 8.15 -13.42 7.86
N ALA A 189 7.74 -12.26 7.34
CA ALA A 189 6.38 -11.75 7.33
C ALA A 189 6.15 -10.86 6.09
N ALA A 190 4.89 -10.70 5.70
CA ALA A 190 4.49 -9.77 4.64
C ALA A 190 4.07 -8.38 5.17
N ASN A 191 4.08 -8.16 6.49
CA ASN A 191 4.17 -6.81 7.05
C ASN A 191 5.64 -6.38 7.14
N TYR A 192 5.97 -5.24 6.53
CA TYR A 192 7.32 -4.69 6.49
C TYR A 192 7.29 -3.19 6.15
N THR A 193 8.42 -2.52 6.31
CA THR A 193 8.57 -1.10 5.96
C THR A 193 9.69 -0.87 4.96
N ILE A 194 9.53 0.17 4.14
CA ILE A 194 10.54 0.75 3.27
C ILE A 194 10.55 2.27 3.51
N GLU A 195 11.71 2.89 3.60
CA GLU A 195 11.86 4.34 3.56
C GLU A 195 12.59 4.75 2.28
N HIS A 196 12.10 5.80 1.62
CA HIS A 196 12.75 6.39 0.45
C HIS A 196 12.46 7.88 0.35
N GLY A 197 13.51 8.69 0.17
CA GLY A 197 13.42 10.14 0.16
C GLY A 197 12.72 10.67 1.42
N SER A 198 11.61 11.41 1.24
CA SER A 198 10.80 11.95 2.33
C SER A 198 9.61 11.07 2.75
N ALA A 199 9.56 9.80 2.34
CA ALA A 199 8.40 8.93 2.50
C ALA A 199 8.70 7.61 3.22
N LEU A 200 7.80 7.23 4.14
CA LEU A 200 7.71 5.91 4.76
C LEU A 200 6.58 5.12 4.07
N PHE A 201 6.87 3.88 3.69
CA PHE A 201 5.94 2.92 3.11
C PHE A 201 5.75 1.75 4.09
N CYS A 202 4.56 1.62 4.65
CA CYS A 202 4.17 0.52 5.54
C CYS A 202 3.33 -0.50 4.78
N PHE A 203 3.90 -1.66 4.48
CA PHE A 203 3.17 -2.79 3.90
C PHE A 203 2.46 -3.55 5.02
N PHE A 204 1.15 -3.77 4.85
CA PHE A 204 0.29 -4.35 5.85
C PHE A 204 -0.26 -5.69 5.35
N ASP A 205 0.06 -6.77 6.07
CA ASP A 205 -0.54 -8.08 5.80
C ASP A 205 -1.92 -8.14 6.50
N ALA A 206 -3.00 -8.06 5.73
CA ALA A 206 -4.37 -8.09 6.26
C ALA A 206 -4.77 -9.45 6.87
N TYR A 207 -3.94 -10.49 6.68
CA TYR A 207 -4.19 -11.87 7.07
C TYR A 207 -3.29 -12.30 8.26
N ASP A 208 -2.29 -11.48 8.62
CA ASP A 208 -1.52 -11.63 9.87
C ASP A 208 -2.12 -10.79 11.02
N THR A 209 -2.39 -11.47 12.14
CA THR A 209 -2.85 -10.88 13.40
C THR A 209 -1.87 -9.88 14.01
N GLN A 210 -0.58 -9.96 13.71
CA GLN A 210 0.46 -9.06 14.26
C GLN A 210 0.57 -7.73 13.49
N SER A 211 0.10 -7.66 12.24
CA SER A 211 0.25 -6.49 11.36
C SER A 211 -0.22 -5.16 11.97
N LEU A 212 -1.29 -5.18 12.78
CA LEU A 212 -1.80 -3.97 13.42
C LEU A 212 -0.85 -3.42 14.50
N ALA A 213 -0.14 -4.30 15.21
CA ALA A 213 0.89 -3.91 16.17
C ALA A 213 2.20 -3.52 15.47
N SER A 214 2.59 -4.23 14.41
CA SER A 214 3.74 -3.87 13.57
C SER A 214 3.57 -2.47 12.95
N LEU A 215 2.37 -2.17 12.43
CA LEU A 215 2.03 -0.85 11.89
C LEU A 215 2.11 0.24 12.97
N GLU A 216 1.53 0.03 14.15
CA GLU A 216 1.61 0.97 15.26
C GLU A 216 3.06 1.27 15.66
N ALA A 217 3.90 0.22 15.77
CA ALA A 217 5.31 0.34 16.14
C ALA A 217 6.16 1.05 15.07
N ALA A 218 5.83 0.90 13.79
CA ALA A 218 6.45 1.66 12.69
C ALA A 218 6.02 3.14 12.73
N LEU A 219 4.72 3.39 12.83
CA LEU A 219 4.15 4.74 12.86
C LEU A 219 4.55 5.56 14.09
N ALA A 220 4.88 4.91 15.21
CA ALA A 220 5.42 5.55 16.41
C ALA A 220 6.88 6.03 16.25
N LYS A 221 7.61 5.54 15.24
CA LYS A 221 9.01 5.89 14.95
C LYS A 221 9.18 6.77 13.71
N ARG A 222 8.09 7.04 12.99
CA ARG A 222 8.09 7.78 11.72
C ARG A 222 8.71 9.17 11.89
N THR A 223 9.78 9.41 11.13
CA THR A 223 10.36 10.74 10.88
C THR A 223 10.03 11.27 9.47
N ALA A 224 9.68 10.37 8.54
CA ALA A 224 9.36 10.70 7.15
C ALA A 224 8.15 11.65 7.02
N ARG A 225 8.25 12.62 6.10
CA ARG A 225 7.19 13.60 5.86
C ARG A 225 5.91 12.98 5.32
N HIS A 226 6.00 12.04 4.38
CA HIS A 226 4.85 11.32 3.83
C HIS A 226 4.74 9.93 4.44
N CYS A 227 3.50 9.46 4.64
CA CYS A 227 3.21 8.11 5.12
C CYS A 227 2.28 7.41 4.14
N PHE A 228 2.80 6.37 3.49
CA PHE A 228 2.02 5.45 2.67
C PHE A 228 1.73 4.19 3.48
N VAL A 229 0.49 3.71 3.43
CA VAL A 229 0.11 2.43 4.04
C VAL A 229 -0.53 1.57 2.97
N ILE A 230 0.11 0.46 2.63
CA ILE A 230 -0.31 -0.44 1.56
C ILE A 230 -1.10 -1.57 2.21
N ILE A 231 -2.42 -1.60 1.99
CA ILE A 231 -3.35 -2.59 2.51
C ILE A 231 -4.19 -3.08 1.33
N HIS A 232 -4.22 -4.39 1.08
CA HIS A 232 -4.93 -4.93 -0.08
C HIS A 232 -6.46 -4.70 0.00
N PRO A 233 -7.20 -5.17 1.03
CA PRO A 233 -8.62 -4.86 1.17
C PRO A 233 -8.87 -3.38 1.48
N PRO A 234 -10.03 -2.80 1.10
CA PRO A 234 -10.32 -1.40 1.38
C PRO A 234 -10.33 -1.11 2.88
N VAL A 235 -9.76 0.02 3.30
CA VAL A 235 -9.96 0.55 4.65
C VAL A 235 -11.34 1.18 4.74
N VAL A 236 -11.72 1.91 3.70
CA VAL A 236 -13.01 2.59 3.54
C VAL A 236 -13.79 1.88 2.43
N PRO A 237 -15.05 1.47 2.67
CA PRO A 237 -15.85 0.75 1.69
C PRO A 237 -16.18 1.62 0.47
N TYR A 238 -16.23 1.00 -0.71
CA TYR A 238 -16.62 1.65 -1.97
C TYR A 238 -17.21 0.65 -2.97
N GLY A 239 -18.03 1.15 -3.92
CA GLY A 239 -18.69 0.34 -4.94
C GLY A 239 -19.71 -0.68 -4.40
N ALA A 240 -19.98 -1.74 -5.17
CA ALA A 240 -21.02 -2.69 -4.80
C ALA A 240 -20.66 -3.64 -3.65
N ARG A 241 -19.39 -3.72 -3.24
CA ARG A 241 -18.86 -4.74 -2.32
C ARG A 241 -18.54 -4.17 -0.93
N ALA A 242 -19.41 -3.29 -0.45
CA ALA A 242 -19.20 -2.46 0.75
C ALA A 242 -18.81 -3.23 2.03
N THR A 243 -19.16 -4.51 2.17
CA THR A 243 -18.83 -5.34 3.34
C THR A 243 -17.46 -6.04 3.26
N TRP A 244 -16.69 -5.83 2.19
CA TRP A 244 -15.37 -6.44 1.96
C TRP A 244 -14.20 -5.58 2.47
N ASN A 245 -14.49 -4.53 3.24
CA ASN A 245 -13.50 -3.69 3.88
C ASN A 245 -12.80 -4.41 5.05
N ILE A 246 -11.53 -4.06 5.30
CA ILE A 246 -10.76 -4.65 6.41
C ILE A 246 -11.43 -4.37 7.76
N TYR A 247 -11.45 -5.40 8.60
CA TYR A 247 -12.10 -5.42 9.92
C TYR A 247 -13.58 -5.00 9.91
N GLY A 248 -14.31 -5.23 8.80
CA GLY A 248 -15.75 -4.94 8.69
C GLY A 248 -16.67 -5.83 9.55
N ALA A 249 -16.17 -6.95 10.09
CA ALA A 249 -16.95 -7.81 10.98
C ALA A 249 -17.09 -7.19 12.39
N ALA A 250 -18.28 -7.31 12.99
CA ALA A 250 -18.58 -6.72 14.30
C ALA A 250 -17.59 -7.11 15.42
N ARG A 251 -17.05 -8.35 15.39
CA ARG A 251 -16.04 -8.85 16.33
C ARG A 251 -14.69 -8.12 16.24
N ASP A 252 -14.39 -7.50 15.11
CA ASP A 252 -13.13 -6.83 14.81
C ASP A 252 -13.25 -5.30 14.93
N LYS A 253 -14.38 -4.77 15.42
CA LYS A 253 -14.67 -3.33 15.56
C LYS A 253 -13.55 -2.53 16.24
N ALA A 254 -13.00 -3.02 17.35
CA ALA A 254 -11.89 -2.35 18.05
C ALA A 254 -10.59 -2.27 17.21
N LYS A 255 -10.33 -3.27 16.35
CA LYS A 255 -9.21 -3.24 15.39
C LYS A 255 -9.48 -2.23 14.28
N ARG A 256 -10.73 -2.17 13.78
CA ARG A 256 -11.17 -1.18 12.78
C ARG A 256 -11.00 0.24 13.29
N GLU A 257 -11.51 0.54 14.48
CA GLU A 257 -11.40 1.85 15.13
C GLU A 257 -9.94 2.26 15.31
N LYS A 258 -9.10 1.37 15.87
CA LYS A 258 -7.65 1.60 16.03
C LYS A 258 -6.95 1.86 14.70
N LEU A 259 -7.21 1.06 13.66
CA LEU A 259 -6.62 1.24 12.33
C LEU A 259 -7.00 2.61 11.74
N LEU A 260 -8.28 2.95 11.76
CA LEU A 260 -8.79 4.23 11.24
C LEU A 260 -8.16 5.41 11.97
N GLU A 261 -8.10 5.38 13.31
CA GLU A 261 -7.48 6.44 14.10
C GLU A 261 -5.99 6.61 13.76
N MET A 262 -5.23 5.51 13.67
CA MET A 262 -3.82 5.56 13.31
C MET A 262 -3.59 6.17 11.92
N LEU A 263 -4.38 5.78 10.92
CA LEU A 263 -4.28 6.33 9.57
C LEU A 263 -4.62 7.83 9.54
N GLY A 264 -5.68 8.23 10.25
CA GLY A 264 -6.09 9.63 10.35
C GLY A 264 -5.09 10.52 11.10
N ARG A 265 -4.49 10.02 12.18
CA ARG A 265 -3.46 10.74 12.94
C ARG A 265 -2.18 10.98 12.14
N GLN A 266 -1.90 10.12 11.17
CA GLN A 266 -0.68 10.16 10.37
C GLN A 266 -0.84 10.93 9.06
N ASN A 267 -2.05 11.39 8.70
CA ASN A 267 -2.35 11.92 7.36
C ASN A 267 -1.88 10.94 6.27
N ALA A 268 -2.31 9.67 6.39
CA ALA A 268 -1.81 8.60 5.52
C ALA A 268 -2.38 8.65 4.10
N PHE A 269 -1.56 8.24 3.13
CA PHE A 269 -1.98 7.81 1.81
C PHE A 269 -2.13 6.28 1.82
N VAL A 270 -3.36 5.79 1.84
CA VAL A 270 -3.69 4.36 1.80
C VAL A 270 -3.74 3.90 0.35
N LEU A 271 -2.94 2.90 0.00
CA LEU A 271 -2.90 2.30 -1.35
C LEU A 271 -3.42 0.86 -1.27
N GLY A 272 -4.37 0.49 -2.14
CA GLY A 272 -5.02 -0.82 -2.10
C GLY A 272 -5.67 -1.26 -3.41
N GLY A 273 -6.42 -2.37 -3.37
CA GLY A 273 -7.09 -2.98 -4.52
C GLY A 273 -8.36 -3.71 -4.10
N HIS A 274 -8.37 -5.03 -4.27
CA HIS A 274 -9.36 -6.04 -3.86
C HIS A 274 -10.73 -6.00 -4.56
N ILE A 275 -11.28 -4.82 -4.82
CA ILE A 275 -12.65 -4.69 -5.40
C ILE A 275 -12.64 -4.70 -6.94
N HIS A 276 -11.44 -4.72 -7.54
CA HIS A 276 -11.21 -4.70 -8.98
C HIS A 276 -11.71 -3.45 -9.70
N ARG A 277 -11.61 -2.28 -9.04
CA ARG A 277 -12.12 -0.98 -9.51
C ARG A 277 -11.11 0.14 -9.22
N PHE A 278 -11.29 1.29 -9.86
CA PHE A 278 -10.66 2.52 -9.42
C PHE A 278 -11.51 3.17 -8.31
N ASN A 279 -10.85 3.66 -7.25
CA ASN A 279 -11.46 4.54 -6.26
C ASN A 279 -10.45 5.56 -5.73
N THR A 280 -10.87 6.80 -5.51
CA THR A 280 -10.20 7.71 -4.58
C THR A 280 -11.19 8.35 -3.62
N LEU A 281 -10.86 8.41 -2.33
CA LEU A 281 -11.69 9.10 -1.34
C LEU A 281 -10.85 9.69 -0.21
N THR A 282 -11.45 10.61 0.54
CA THR A 282 -10.90 11.15 1.79
C THR A 282 -11.85 10.84 2.92
N ARG A 283 -11.33 10.31 4.03
CA ARG A 283 -12.10 10.01 5.24
C ARG A 283 -11.51 10.74 6.45
N THR A 284 -12.36 11.37 7.24
CA THR A 284 -12.02 11.96 8.53
C THR A 284 -12.11 10.94 9.67
N THR A 285 -11.54 11.25 10.83
CA THR A 285 -11.60 10.44 12.04
C THR A 285 -12.04 11.27 13.25
N ALA A 286 -12.56 10.62 14.29
CA ALA A 286 -13.10 11.29 15.48
C ALA A 286 -12.09 12.21 16.20
N GLY A 287 -10.78 11.93 16.07
CA GLY A 287 -9.70 12.77 16.59
C GLY A 287 -9.35 13.98 15.71
N GLY A 288 -10.15 14.32 14.69
CA GLY A 288 -9.89 15.41 13.75
C GLY A 288 -8.85 15.09 12.66
N GLY A 289 -8.27 13.89 12.70
CA GLY A 289 -7.37 13.37 11.67
C GLY A 289 -8.11 13.01 10.39
N ARG A 290 -7.36 12.71 9.32
CA ARG A 290 -7.89 12.35 8.01
C ARG A 290 -6.89 11.52 7.22
N PHE A 291 -7.36 10.74 6.27
CA PHE A 291 -6.50 9.99 5.35
C PHE A 291 -7.16 9.88 3.98
N VAL A 292 -6.35 9.68 2.94
CA VAL A 292 -6.80 9.46 1.57
C VAL A 292 -6.62 7.99 1.22
N GLN A 293 -7.62 7.39 0.59
CA GLN A 293 -7.51 6.06 -0.02
C GLN A 293 -7.45 6.21 -1.54
N LEU A 294 -6.50 5.52 -2.17
CA LEU A 294 -6.43 5.30 -3.62
C LEU A 294 -6.42 3.78 -3.84
N ALA A 295 -7.44 3.29 -4.55
CA ALA A 295 -7.48 1.92 -5.03
C ALA A 295 -7.35 1.87 -6.55
N VAL A 296 -6.59 0.89 -7.03
CA VAL A 296 -6.39 0.56 -8.44
C VAL A 296 -6.48 -0.94 -8.64
N SER A 297 -6.89 -1.37 -9.83
CA SER A 297 -6.92 -2.78 -10.20
C SER A 297 -6.20 -2.99 -11.52
N SER A 298 -5.41 -4.06 -11.64
CA SER A 298 -4.70 -4.42 -12.88
C SER A 298 -5.33 -5.62 -13.60
N VAL A 299 -6.57 -5.99 -13.24
CA VAL A 299 -7.37 -7.06 -13.88
C VAL A 299 -7.93 -6.59 -15.23
N ILE A 300 -7.03 -6.44 -16.20
CA ILE A 300 -7.31 -5.85 -17.50
C ILE A 300 -7.80 -6.93 -18.46
N ASN A 301 -9.11 -7.02 -18.67
CA ASN A 301 -9.70 -8.03 -19.54
C ASN A 301 -9.31 -7.89 -21.03
N ALA A 302 -9.09 -6.66 -21.51
CA ALA A 302 -8.79 -6.34 -22.91
C ALA A 302 -7.88 -5.11 -23.01
N ALA A 303 -7.10 -5.01 -24.10
CA ALA A 303 -6.10 -3.95 -24.27
C ALA A 303 -6.70 -2.54 -24.32
N GLY A 304 -7.87 -2.37 -24.96
CA GLY A 304 -8.64 -1.13 -24.95
C GLY A 304 -9.66 -1.15 -23.83
N THR A 305 -9.47 -0.29 -22.83
CA THR A 305 -10.36 -0.16 -21.66
C THR A 305 -10.93 1.26 -21.59
N LYS A 306 -12.21 1.40 -21.28
CA LYS A 306 -12.85 2.68 -20.95
C LYS A 306 -13.50 2.56 -19.58
N ALA A 307 -13.44 3.63 -18.80
CA ALA A 307 -14.13 3.73 -17.52
C ALA A 307 -15.66 3.57 -17.71
N LYS A 308 -16.29 2.82 -16.82
CA LYS A 308 -17.75 2.71 -16.70
C LYS A 308 -18.19 3.04 -15.27
N ASP A 309 -19.50 3.19 -15.10
CA ASP A 309 -20.16 3.32 -13.80
C ASP A 309 -19.48 4.36 -12.90
N ALA A 310 -19.09 5.47 -13.52
CA ALA A 310 -18.31 6.52 -12.87
C ALA A 310 -19.20 7.32 -11.90
N LEU A 311 -18.72 7.47 -10.68
CA LEU A 311 -19.38 8.19 -9.59
C LEU A 311 -18.42 9.25 -9.04
N SER A 312 -18.92 10.44 -8.69
CA SER A 312 -18.08 11.59 -8.32
C SER A 312 -18.73 12.49 -7.26
N GLY A 313 -17.92 12.90 -6.28
CA GLY A 313 -18.34 13.75 -5.18
C GLY A 313 -19.07 13.03 -4.05
N VAL A 314 -19.14 13.69 -2.89
CA VAL A 314 -19.73 13.12 -1.66
C VAL A 314 -21.24 12.85 -1.76
N GLY A 315 -21.92 13.39 -2.77
CA GLY A 315 -23.32 13.07 -3.05
C GLY A 315 -23.50 11.62 -3.52
N ASP A 316 -22.57 11.12 -4.34
CA ASP A 316 -22.59 9.75 -4.86
C ASP A 316 -22.03 8.72 -3.87
N TYR A 317 -21.36 9.17 -2.79
CA TYR A 317 -20.94 8.29 -1.70
C TYR A 317 -22.12 7.93 -0.78
N ASN A 318 -23.00 7.08 -1.28
CA ASN A 318 -24.20 6.65 -0.58
C ASN A 318 -24.54 5.17 -0.87
N GLY A 319 -25.63 4.67 -0.28
CA GLY A 319 -26.08 3.29 -0.40
C GLY A 319 -26.37 2.81 -1.83
N ASP A 320 -26.70 3.69 -2.78
CA ASP A 320 -26.95 3.31 -4.18
C ASP A 320 -25.68 2.90 -4.95
N GLN A 321 -24.48 3.02 -4.37
CA GLN A 321 -23.28 2.34 -4.88
C GLN A 321 -23.45 0.83 -5.07
N VAL A 322 -24.40 0.18 -4.37
CA VAL A 322 -24.72 -1.25 -4.61
C VAL A 322 -25.22 -1.53 -6.03
N ARG A 323 -25.72 -0.51 -6.75
CA ARG A 323 -26.28 -0.65 -8.10
C ARG A 323 -25.24 -0.79 -9.21
N VAL A 324 -23.95 -0.54 -8.95
CA VAL A 324 -22.89 -0.71 -9.98
C VAL A 324 -22.60 -2.19 -10.28
N GLU A 325 -22.95 -3.11 -9.36
CA GLU A 325 -22.99 -4.55 -9.61
C GLU A 325 -24.30 -5.12 -9.01
N PRO A 326 -25.46 -4.95 -9.68
CA PRO A 326 -26.76 -5.28 -9.09
C PRO A 326 -26.97 -6.79 -8.86
N ALA A 327 -26.19 -7.63 -9.55
CA ALA A 327 -26.18 -9.08 -9.35
C ALA A 327 -25.26 -9.55 -8.21
N PHE A 328 -24.44 -8.65 -7.61
CA PHE A 328 -23.51 -9.02 -6.56
C PHE A 328 -24.26 -9.26 -5.24
N SER A 329 -24.29 -10.52 -4.78
CA SER A 329 -24.81 -10.94 -3.47
C SER A 329 -26.12 -10.23 -3.07
N PRO A 330 -27.24 -10.49 -3.77
CA PRO A 330 -28.49 -9.76 -3.56
C PRO A 330 -28.99 -9.83 -2.11
N ASP A 331 -28.86 -11.00 -1.47
CA ASP A 331 -29.29 -11.22 -0.08
C ASP A 331 -28.53 -10.36 0.96
N THR A 332 -27.43 -9.72 0.57
CA THR A 332 -26.65 -8.82 1.44
C THR A 332 -26.88 -7.33 1.17
N GLU A 333 -27.75 -6.95 0.22
CA GLU A 333 -27.91 -5.56 -0.20
C GLU A 333 -28.23 -4.60 0.96
N ALA A 334 -29.16 -4.97 1.85
CA ALA A 334 -29.52 -4.15 3.00
C ALA A 334 -28.33 -3.88 3.93
N ALA A 335 -27.49 -4.89 4.20
CA ALA A 335 -26.28 -4.75 5.01
C ALA A 335 -25.24 -3.88 4.30
N ARG A 336 -25.07 -4.04 2.98
CA ARG A 336 -24.14 -3.23 2.17
C ARG A 336 -24.55 -1.76 2.10
N ARG A 337 -25.86 -1.46 2.07
CA ARG A 337 -26.38 -0.09 2.17
C ARG A 337 -26.13 0.53 3.54
N ALA A 338 -26.40 -0.20 4.62
CA ALA A 338 -26.19 0.28 5.99
C ALA A 338 -24.73 0.68 6.27
N VAL A 339 -23.75 -0.04 5.71
CA VAL A 339 -22.33 0.34 5.77
C VAL A 339 -22.07 1.75 5.23
N TYR A 340 -22.77 2.16 4.16
CA TYR A 340 -22.64 3.53 3.63
C TYR A 340 -23.36 4.57 4.50
N ASP A 341 -24.50 4.22 5.11
CA ASP A 341 -25.19 5.14 6.02
C ASP A 341 -24.34 5.48 7.26
N GLU A 342 -23.58 4.51 7.77
CA GLU A 342 -22.61 4.69 8.86
C GLU A 342 -21.37 5.49 8.44
N GLU A 343 -20.80 5.21 7.25
CA GLU A 343 -19.51 5.77 6.83
C GLU A 343 -19.64 7.16 6.15
N ARG A 344 -20.77 7.45 5.48
CA ARG A 344 -20.99 8.70 4.71
C ARG A 344 -20.73 10.00 5.48
N PRO A 345 -21.10 10.17 6.76
CA PRO A 345 -20.81 11.40 7.51
C PRO A 345 -19.31 11.71 7.66
N LEU A 346 -18.44 10.72 7.41
CA LEU A 346 -17.00 10.82 7.62
C LEU A 346 -16.22 11.02 6.31
N VAL A 347 -16.86 10.87 5.14
CA VAL A 347 -16.23 10.98 3.82
C VAL A 347 -16.39 12.40 3.24
N THR A 348 -15.27 13.01 2.87
CA THR A 348 -15.20 14.42 2.41
C THR A 348 -14.83 14.58 0.94
N SER A 349 -14.35 13.51 0.29
CA SER A 349 -14.21 13.42 -1.16
C SER A 349 -14.44 11.98 -1.62
N PHE A 350 -14.92 11.79 -2.84
CA PHE A 350 -15.17 10.46 -3.40
C PHE A 350 -15.13 10.47 -4.92
N GLU A 351 -14.50 9.48 -5.52
CA GLU A 351 -14.51 9.14 -6.93
C GLU A 351 -14.47 7.61 -7.07
N TYR A 352 -15.17 7.08 -8.07
CA TYR A 352 -15.17 5.64 -8.39
C TYR A 352 -15.34 5.43 -9.89
N ALA A 353 -14.79 4.33 -10.42
CA ALA A 353 -15.11 3.82 -11.75
C ALA A 353 -14.80 2.31 -11.88
N ASP A 354 -15.57 1.59 -12.69
CA ASP A 354 -15.10 0.34 -13.29
C ASP A 354 -14.06 0.66 -14.37
N LEU A 355 -12.79 0.67 -13.94
CA LEU A 355 -11.62 0.96 -14.73
C LEU A 355 -10.43 0.13 -14.24
N PRO A 356 -10.11 -1.01 -14.88
CA PRO A 356 -8.83 -1.66 -14.70
C PRO A 356 -7.72 -0.90 -15.45
N GLY A 357 -6.51 -0.95 -14.90
CA GLY A 357 -5.34 -0.23 -15.39
C GLY A 357 -4.18 -0.23 -14.40
N HIS A 358 -3.49 0.90 -14.31
CA HIS A 358 -2.42 1.13 -13.34
C HIS A 358 -2.25 2.63 -13.06
N ALA A 359 -1.36 2.99 -12.15
CA ALA A 359 -1.02 4.38 -11.89
C ALA A 359 0.49 4.64 -11.87
N VAL A 360 0.88 5.90 -11.95
CA VAL A 360 2.17 6.41 -11.50
C VAL A 360 1.91 7.41 -10.39
N VAL A 361 2.51 7.21 -9.23
CA VAL A 361 2.46 8.14 -8.10
C VAL A 361 3.74 8.96 -8.11
N ASP A 362 3.59 10.28 -8.16
CA ASP A 362 4.67 11.26 -8.13
C ASP A 362 4.74 11.85 -6.71
N VAL A 363 5.91 11.79 -6.08
CA VAL A 363 6.17 12.21 -4.70
C VAL A 363 7.22 13.30 -4.68
N THR A 364 6.83 14.46 -4.17
CA THR A 364 7.72 15.61 -3.90
C THR A 364 7.70 15.92 -2.41
N THR A 365 8.63 16.75 -1.91
CA THR A 365 8.58 17.20 -0.52
C THR A 365 7.22 17.80 -0.14
N ALA A 366 6.59 18.58 -1.03
CA ALA A 366 5.34 19.27 -0.72
C ALA A 366 4.07 18.44 -0.99
N ARG A 367 4.07 17.58 -2.01
CA ARG A 367 2.85 17.06 -2.67
C ARG A 367 3.02 15.63 -3.15
N VAL A 368 1.93 14.87 -3.11
CA VAL A 368 1.76 13.53 -3.69
C VAL A 368 0.62 13.58 -4.71
N THR A 369 0.89 13.19 -5.95
CA THR A 369 -0.12 13.13 -7.02
C THR A 369 -0.11 11.77 -7.70
N ALA A 370 -1.25 11.29 -8.19
CA ALA A 370 -1.37 10.04 -8.92
C ALA A 370 -1.90 10.27 -10.34
N ARG A 371 -1.19 9.75 -11.35
CA ARG A 371 -1.64 9.67 -12.75
C ARG A 371 -2.17 8.27 -13.01
N ILE A 372 -3.44 8.15 -13.36
CA ILE A 372 -4.16 6.90 -13.55
C ILE A 372 -4.28 6.62 -15.05
N TYR A 373 -3.86 5.43 -15.48
CA TYR A 373 -3.81 5.00 -16.87
C TYR A 373 -4.81 3.88 -17.15
N ALA A 374 -5.49 3.95 -18.29
CA ALA A 374 -6.52 2.99 -18.67
C ALA A 374 -5.93 1.71 -19.31
N GLY A 375 -6.33 0.56 -18.78
CA GLY A 375 -5.93 -0.74 -19.31
C GLY A 375 -4.42 -0.99 -19.24
N ALA A 376 -3.91 -1.75 -20.22
CA ALA A 376 -2.50 -2.11 -20.35
C ALA A 376 -1.69 -1.06 -21.14
N SER A 377 -2.21 0.16 -21.28
CA SER A 377 -1.65 1.23 -22.11
C SER A 377 -1.12 2.40 -21.27
N ARG A 378 -0.40 3.33 -21.90
CA ARG A 378 -0.01 4.61 -21.29
C ARG A 378 -1.01 5.75 -21.56
N GLU A 379 -2.26 5.41 -21.89
CA GLU A 379 -3.36 6.39 -22.05
C GLU A 379 -3.79 6.93 -20.68
N LEU A 380 -3.48 8.20 -20.41
CA LEU A 380 -3.86 8.89 -19.18
C LEU A 380 -5.38 9.10 -19.14
N TRP A 381 -6.04 8.49 -18.15
CA TRP A 381 -7.46 8.73 -17.89
C TRP A 381 -7.67 9.94 -16.97
N ARG A 382 -6.88 10.05 -15.90
CA ARG A 382 -7.03 11.11 -14.90
C ARG A 382 -5.73 11.37 -14.13
N ALA A 383 -5.51 12.62 -13.72
CA ALA A 383 -4.56 12.96 -12.67
C ALA A 383 -5.33 13.36 -11.39
N VAL A 384 -4.88 12.90 -10.23
CA VAL A 384 -5.47 13.17 -8.91
C VAL A 384 -4.41 13.76 -8.00
N ASP A 385 -4.72 14.87 -7.34
CA ASP A 385 -3.87 15.44 -6.31
C ASP A 385 -4.26 14.88 -4.94
N LEU A 386 -3.56 13.83 -4.50
CA LEU A 386 -3.86 13.16 -3.24
C LEU A 386 -3.61 14.11 -2.06
N THR A 387 -2.65 15.03 -2.15
CA THR A 387 -2.41 16.03 -1.11
C THR A 387 -3.52 17.07 -1.03
N ALA A 388 -4.02 17.60 -2.15
CA ALA A 388 -5.15 18.53 -2.12
C ALA A 388 -6.47 17.87 -1.66
N LEU A 389 -6.65 16.56 -1.92
CA LEU A 389 -7.76 15.80 -1.33
C LEU A 389 -7.65 15.72 0.20
N MET A 390 -6.44 15.79 0.77
CA MET A 390 -6.29 15.91 2.22
C MET A 390 -6.71 17.26 2.79
N GLY A 391 -6.87 18.33 1.99
CA GLY A 391 -7.38 19.64 2.42
C GLY A 391 -6.42 20.46 3.29
#